data_AF-A0A952FAA6-F1
#
_entry.id   AF-A0A952FAA6-F1
#
_cell.length_a   1.000
_cell.length_b   1.000
_cell.length_c   1.000
_cell.angle_alpha   90.00
_cell.angle_beta   90.00
_cell.angle_gamma   90.00
#
_symmetry.space_group_name_H-M   'P 1'
#
loop_
_entity.id
_entity.type
_entity.pdbx_description
1 polymer ?
#
loop_
_entity_poly.entity_id
_entity_poly.type
_entity_poly.pdbx_seq_one_letter_code
_entity_poly.pdbx_strand_id
1 'polypeptide(L)' 'FERKTPLDETALAIYLVMRPYLNPLLLQHSFDYNKEAPAHLSSLVLRSLSP' A
#
# COMPACT_ATOMS: atom_id res chain seq x y z
N PHE A 1 14.59 10.52 13.37
CA PHE A 1 14.95 10.35 11.95
C PHE A 1 14.93 8.88 11.49
N GLU A 2 14.92 7.89 12.39
CA GLU A 2 14.84 6.46 12.02
C GLU A 2 13.42 5.85 12.08
N ARG A 3 12.38 6.65 12.33
CA ARG A 3 10.99 6.15 12.35
C ARG A 3 10.32 6.44 11.01
N LYS A 4 9.78 5.38 10.39
CA LYS A 4 8.81 5.48 9.28
C LYS A 4 7.74 6.49 9.67
N THR A 5 7.58 7.54 8.87
CA THR A 5 6.59 8.57 9.14
C THR A 5 5.20 8.11 8.67
N PRO A 6 4.11 8.68 9.19
CA PRO A 6 2.77 8.40 8.68
C PRO A 6 2.62 8.67 7.18
N LEU A 7 3.42 9.61 6.64
CA LEU A 7 3.48 9.91 5.21
C LEU A 7 4.10 8.74 4.43
N ASP A 8 5.20 8.16 4.92
CA ASP A 8 5.85 7.01 4.28
C ASP A 8 4.92 5.80 4.20
N GLU A 9 4.15 5.55 5.26
CA GLU A 9 3.14 4.49 5.29
C GLU A 9 2.01 4.74 4.30
N THR A 10 1.57 6.00 4.17
CA THR A 10 0.53 6.38 3.21
C THR A 10 1.02 6.19 1.77
N ALA A 11 2.21 6.68 1.46
CA ALA A 11 2.82 6.55 0.15
C ALA A 11 3.02 5.06 -0.23
N LEU A 12 3.46 4.24 0.73
CA LEU A 12 3.63 2.81 0.53
C LEU A 12 2.29 2.11 0.24
N ALA A 13 1.25 2.38 1.01
CA ALA A 13 -0.07 1.79 0.82
C ALA A 13 -0.63 2.12 -0.57
N ILE A 14 -0.56 3.39 -0.98
CA ILE A 14 -1.02 3.84 -2.31
C ILE A 14 -0.19 3.18 -3.41
N TYR A 15 1.14 3.16 -3.27
CA TYR A 15 2.04 2.56 -4.25
C TYR A 15 1.75 1.07 -4.46
N LEU A 16 1.61 0.28 -3.39
CA LEU A 16 1.34 -1.16 -3.48
C LEU A 16 0.00 -1.46 -4.16
N VAL A 17 -1.02 -0.64 -3.90
CA VAL A 17 -2.34 -0.78 -4.54
C VAL A 17 -2.29 -0.43 -6.03
N MET A 18 -1.54 0.60 -6.41
CA MET A 18 -1.47 1.06 -7.81
C MET A 18 -0.54 0.19 -8.67
N ARG A 19 0.47 -0.45 -8.08
CA ARG A 19 1.52 -1.23 -8.76
C ARG A 19 1.02 -2.25 -9.81
N PRO A 20 -0.01 -3.09 -9.56
CA PRO A 20 -0.52 -4.02 -10.58
C PRO A 20 -1.08 -3.33 -11.83
N TYR A 21 -1.49 -2.07 -11.73
CA TYR A 21 -2.08 -1.30 -12.81
C TYR A 21 -1.07 -0.45 -13.58
N LEU A 22 0.14 -0.25 -13.03
CA LEU A 22 1.20 0.53 -13.68
C LEU A 22 1.79 -0.17 -14.91
N ASN A 23 1.77 -1.50 -14.91
CA ASN A 23 2.21 -2.29 -16.06
C ASN A 23 1.51 -3.65 -16.06
N PRO A 24 0.75 -4.01 -17.12
CA PRO A 24 0.02 -5.27 -17.19
C PRO A 24 0.93 -6.51 -17.13
N LEU A 25 2.22 -6.40 -17.48
CA LEU A 25 3.21 -7.48 -17.32
C LEU A 25 3.54 -7.78 -15.85
N LEU A 26 3.24 -6.85 -14.93
CA LEU A 26 3.44 -7.02 -13.49
C LEU A 26 2.28 -7.73 -12.81
N LEU A 27 1.14 -7.94 -13.48
CA LEU A 27 -0.05 -8.54 -12.86
C LEU A 27 0.27 -9.92 -12.25
N GLN A 28 1.04 -10.73 -12.98
CA GLN A 28 1.52 -12.05 -12.53
C GLN A 28 2.53 -11.99 -11.37
N HIS A 29 3.24 -10.87 -11.19
CA HIS A 29 4.18 -10.64 -10.09
C HIS A 29 3.55 -9.83 -8.94
N SER A 30 2.28 -9.46 -9.08
CA SER A 30 1.55 -8.71 -8.06
C SER A 30 1.02 -9.63 -6.96
N PHE A 31 1.04 -10.95 -7.18
CA PHE A 31 0.67 -11.96 -6.18
C PHE A 31 1.54 -11.92 -4.92
N ASP A 32 2.81 -11.56 -5.04
CA ASP A 32 3.72 -11.46 -3.90
C ASP A 32 3.29 -10.37 -2.90
N TYR A 33 2.70 -9.28 -3.43
CA TYR A 33 2.27 -8.12 -2.65
C TYR A 33 0.81 -8.18 -2.22
N ASN A 34 0.03 -9.13 -2.74
CA ASN A 34 -1.38 -9.34 -2.40
C ASN A 34 -1.58 -9.69 -0.91
N LYS A 35 -0.54 -10.13 -0.20
CA LYS A 35 -0.60 -10.41 1.24
C LYS A 35 -0.48 -9.16 2.11
N GLU A 36 0.28 -8.17 1.65
CA GLU A 36 0.61 -6.98 2.44
C GLU A 36 -0.25 -5.77 2.05
N ALA A 37 -0.55 -5.62 0.76
CA ALA A 37 -1.31 -4.48 0.24
C ALA A 37 -2.69 -4.31 0.89
N PRO A 38 -3.51 -5.36 1.12
CA PRO A 38 -4.80 -5.20 1.78
C PRO A 38 -4.70 -4.72 3.22
N ALA A 39 -3.67 -5.16 3.96
CA ALA A 39 -3.43 -4.74 5.33
C ALA A 39 -3.03 -3.27 5.41
N HIS A 40 -2.12 -2.83 4.53
CA HIS A 40 -1.73 -1.43 4.42
C HIS A 40 -2.89 -0.52 4.01
N LEU A 41 -3.72 -0.95 3.06
CA LEU A 41 -4.91 -0.22 2.65
C LEU A 41 -5.92 -0.09 3.79
N SER A 42 -6.20 -1.19 4.49
CA SER A 42 -7.12 -1.20 5.64
C SER A 42 -6.64 -0.25 6.75
N SER A 43 -5.34 -0.28 7.07
CA SER A 43 -4.72 0.64 8.03
C SER A 43 -4.87 2.10 7.60
N LEU A 44 -4.65 2.41 6.32
CA LEU A 44 -4.83 3.75 5.79
C LEU A 44 -6.27 4.24 5.91
N VAL A 45 -7.25 3.40 5.55
CA VAL A 45 -8.68 3.72 5.66
C VAL A 45 -9.07 3.96 7.12
N LEU A 46 -8.70 3.06 8.03
CA LEU A 46 -9.00 3.21 9.46
C LEU A 46 -8.39 4.50 10.03
N ARG A 47 -7.17 4.87 9.62
CA ARG A 47 -6.54 6.12 10.02
C ARG A 47 -7.26 7.35 9.47
N SER A 48 -7.76 7.30 8.23
CA SER A 48 -8.55 8.40 7.65
C SER A 48 -9.90 8.63 8.34
N LEU A 49 -10.40 7.62 9.05
CA LEU A 49 -11.65 7.66 9.82
C LEU A 49 -11.44 7.97 11.30
N SER A 50 -10.19 8.11 11.75
CA SER A 50 -9.87 8.46 13.13
C SER A 50 -10.15 9.96 13.36
N PRO A 51 -10.80 10.33 14.48
CA PRO A 51 -11.24 11.69 14.75
C PRO A 51 -10.11 12.68 15.02
#